data_AF-A0A6M0IRV5-F1
#
_entry.id   AF-A0A6M0IRV5-F1
#
_cell.length_a   1.000
_cell.length_b   1.000
_cell.length_c   1.000
_cell.angle_alpha   90.00
_cell.angle_beta   90.00
_cell.angle_gamma   90.00
#
_symmetry.space_group_name_H-M   'P 1'
#
loop_
_entity.id
_entity.type
_entity.pdbx_description
1 polymer ?
#
loop_
_entity_poly.entity_id
_entity_poly.type
_entity_poly.pdbx_seq_one_letter_code
_entity_poly.pdbx_strand_id
1 'polypeptide(L)'
;MRVLKLSKEFSASGSISGLLLLDSVIVALVVANSPLGTLYEHFLALPTGFNGAGLNLNYPLLNWINDGLMAVFFLMVGLEIKRELIDGKLASFSKAALPILAALGSYYRRRHPGRYRLYHVDFYRSALLS
;
A
#
# COMPACT_ATOMS: atom_id res chain seq x y z
N MET A 1 9.46 38.21 5.45
CA MET A 1 10.48 37.24 4.95
C MET A 1 10.84 36.12 5.95
N ARG A 2 10.18 35.98 7.12
CA ARG A 2 10.38 34.84 8.06
C ARG A 2 9.47 33.65 7.80
N VAL A 3 8.27 33.88 7.28
CA VAL A 3 7.25 32.84 7.04
C VAL A 3 7.64 31.87 5.91
N LEU A 4 8.42 32.35 4.93
CA LEU A 4 8.88 31.54 3.79
C LEU A 4 10.07 30.63 4.12
N LYS A 5 10.74 30.81 5.26
CA LYS A 5 11.82 29.90 5.71
C LYS A 5 11.25 28.65 6.39
N LEU A 6 10.18 28.81 7.15
CA LEU A 6 9.47 27.71 7.81
C LEU A 6 8.90 26.69 6.81
N SER A 7 8.37 27.14 5.66
CA SER A 7 7.88 26.23 4.63
C SER A 7 8.99 25.41 3.97
N LYS A 8 10.20 25.97 3.82
CA LYS A 8 11.36 25.24 3.26
C LYS A 8 11.95 24.21 4.22
N GLU A 9 11.99 24.51 5.52
CA GLU A 9 12.47 23.54 6.53
C GLU A 9 11.47 22.39 6.75
N PHE A 10 10.17 22.66 6.64
CA PHE A 10 9.15 21.61 6.73
C PHE A 10 9.10 20.69 5.49
N SER A 11 9.40 21.22 4.30
CA SER A 11 9.60 20.41 3.09
C SER A 11 10.90 19.59 3.10
N ALA A 12 11.89 19.96 3.92
CA ALA A 12 13.16 19.23 4.02
C ALA A 12 13.08 18.01 4.96
N SER A 13 12.19 18.03 5.94
CA SER A 13 11.79 16.84 6.69
C SER A 13 10.79 16.03 5.88
N GLY A 14 10.94 14.71 5.76
CA GLY A 14 9.98 13.81 5.09
C GLY A 14 8.56 13.78 5.68
N SER A 15 8.18 14.78 6.47
CA SER A 15 6.90 15.00 7.12
C SER A 15 5.83 15.56 6.18
N ILE A 16 6.20 16.30 5.12
CA ILE A 16 5.19 16.92 4.24
C ILE A 16 4.41 15.90 3.40
N SER A 17 5.04 14.81 2.95
CA SER A 17 4.37 13.74 2.24
C SER A 17 3.40 12.98 3.15
N GLY A 18 3.77 12.75 4.41
CA GLY A 18 2.90 12.15 5.42
C GLY A 18 1.65 12.99 5.71
N LEU A 19 1.80 14.31 5.82
CA LEU A 19 0.67 15.23 5.99
C LEU A 19 -0.26 15.25 4.77
N LEU A 20 0.29 15.33 3.55
CA LEU A 20 -0.51 15.29 2.32
C LEU A 20 -1.30 13.98 2.19
N LEU A 21 -0.71 12.85 2.59
CA LEU A 21 -1.42 11.57 2.62
C LEU A 21 -2.57 11.59 3.65
N LEU A 22 -2.32 12.12 4.84
CA LEU A 22 -3.33 12.23 5.89
C LEU A 22 -4.48 13.14 5.43
N ASP A 23 -4.17 14.29 4.85
CA ASP A 23 -5.16 15.21 4.28
C ASP A 23 -5.99 14.53 3.18
N SER A 24 -5.35 13.77 2.29
CA SER A 24 -6.06 13.00 1.25
C SER A 24 -7.01 11.97 1.85
N VAL A 25 -6.63 11.30 2.94
CA VAL A 25 -7.50 10.33 3.62
C VAL A 25 -8.70 11.03 4.27
N ILE A 26 -8.48 12.17 4.93
CA ILE A 26 -9.57 12.97 5.50
C ILE A 26 -10.56 13.39 4.42
N VAL A 27 -10.06 13.94 3.31
CA VAL A 27 -10.90 14.36 2.17
C VAL A 27 -11.68 13.16 1.62
N ALA A 28 -11.04 12.01 1.43
CA ALA A 28 -11.71 10.80 0.95
C ALA A 28 -12.83 10.34 1.90
N LEU A 29 -12.59 10.35 3.22
CA LEU A 29 -13.61 10.02 4.22
C LEU A 29 -14.77 10.99 4.23
N VAL A 30 -14.49 12.30 4.15
CA VAL A 30 -15.55 13.32 4.10
C VAL A 30 -16.41 13.13 2.85
N VAL A 31 -15.80 12.94 1.68
CA VAL A 31 -16.52 12.70 0.42
C VAL A 31 -17.36 11.42 0.50
N ALA A 32 -16.78 10.31 0.97
CA ALA A 32 -17.45 9.01 1.06
C ALA A 32 -18.67 9.03 2.01
N ASN A 33 -18.64 9.83 3.07
CA ASN A 33 -19.74 9.97 4.03
C ASN A 33 -20.70 11.13 3.71
N SER A 34 -20.51 11.81 2.58
CA SER A 34 -21.35 12.93 2.15
C SER A 34 -22.34 12.52 1.04
N PRO A 35 -23.37 13.34 0.75
CA PRO A 35 -24.26 13.12 -0.40
C PRO A 35 -23.54 13.07 -1.76
N LEU A 36 -22.31 13.59 -1.84
CA LEU A 36 -21.47 13.52 -3.04
C LEU A 36 -20.81 12.14 -3.23
N GLY A 37 -20.82 11.27 -2.20
CA GLY A 37 -20.20 9.95 -2.25
C GLY A 37 -20.77 9.07 -3.36
N THR A 38 -22.10 9.01 -3.50
CA THR A 38 -22.74 8.21 -4.56
C THR A 38 -22.38 8.70 -5.97
N LEU A 39 -22.30 10.03 -6.17
CA LEU A 39 -21.88 10.60 -7.45
C LEU A 39 -20.42 10.27 -7.76
N TYR A 40 -19.56 10.35 -6.75
CA TYR A 40 -18.14 10.02 -6.86
C TYR A 40 -17.92 8.53 -7.17
N GLU A 41 -18.66 7.62 -6.52
CA GLU A 41 -18.61 6.19 -6.80
C GLU A 41 -19.06 5.87 -8.22
N HIS A 42 -20.17 6.47 -8.70
CA HIS A 42 -20.61 6.28 -10.07
C HIS A 42 -19.60 6.79 -11.09
N PHE A 43 -18.95 7.93 -10.82
CA PHE A 43 -17.88 8.46 -11.66
C PHE A 43 -16.69 7.49 -11.73
N LEU A 44 -16.27 6.94 -10.59
CA LEU A 44 -15.18 5.96 -10.54
C LEU A 44 -15.55 4.60 -11.16
N ALA A 45 -16.83 4.25 -11.16
CA ALA A 45 -17.36 3.03 -11.76
C ALA A 45 -17.56 3.12 -13.28
N LEU A 46 -17.35 4.30 -13.89
CA LEU A 46 -17.52 4.47 -15.33
C LEU A 46 -16.66 3.46 -16.10
N PRO A 47 -17.27 2.64 -16.98
CA PRO A 47 -16.53 1.70 -17.79
C PRO A 47 -15.67 2.50 -18.78
N THR A 48 -14.36 2.34 -18.67
CA THR A 48 -13.37 3.02 -19.50
C THR A 48 -12.42 2.01 -20.09
N GLY A 49 -12.20 2.09 -21.39
CA GLY A 49 -11.37 1.10 -22.07
C GLY A 49 -11.70 0.94 -23.53
N PHE A 50 -11.01 -0.02 -24.13
CA PHE A 50 -11.16 -0.37 -25.53
C PHE A 50 -11.65 -1.81 -25.67
N ASN A 51 -12.69 -1.99 -26.48
CA ASN A 51 -13.19 -3.29 -26.88
C ASN A 51 -13.03 -3.42 -28.39
N GLY A 52 -12.06 -4.22 -28.84
CA GLY A 52 -11.80 -4.40 -30.27
C GLY A 52 -10.63 -5.33 -30.55
N ALA A 53 -10.63 -5.95 -31.73
CA ALA A 53 -9.57 -6.83 -32.23
C ALA A 53 -9.17 -7.98 -31.27
N GLY A 54 -10.14 -8.57 -30.56
CA GLY A 54 -9.90 -9.68 -29.63
C GLY A 54 -9.35 -9.27 -28.26
N LEU A 55 -9.15 -7.98 -28.01
CA LEU A 55 -8.80 -7.42 -26.71
C LEU A 55 -10.03 -6.79 -26.07
N ASN A 56 -10.33 -7.23 -24.84
CA ASN A 56 -11.37 -6.67 -23.99
C ASN A 56 -10.70 -6.05 -22.76
N LEU A 57 -10.40 -4.76 -22.87
CA LEU A 57 -9.78 -3.97 -21.80
C LEU A 57 -10.79 -3.00 -21.20
N ASN A 58 -12.03 -3.46 -20.98
CA ASN A 58 -13.09 -2.65 -20.41
C ASN A 58 -13.11 -2.81 -18.89
N TYR A 59 -12.55 -1.84 -18.19
CA TYR A 59 -12.49 -1.83 -16.73
C TYR A 59 -13.05 -0.52 -16.17
N PRO A 60 -13.57 -0.54 -14.93
CA PRO A 60 -13.92 0.70 -14.25
C PRO A 60 -12.73 1.66 -14.20
N LEU A 61 -13.00 2.96 -14.30
CA LEU A 61 -11.99 4.02 -14.21
C LEU A 61 -11.12 3.88 -12.94
N LEU A 62 -11.73 3.46 -11.83
CA LEU A 62 -11.01 3.17 -10.58
C LEU A 62 -9.84 2.20 -10.76
N ASN A 63 -10.00 1.15 -11.56
CA ASN A 63 -8.97 0.14 -11.77
C ASN A 63 -7.77 0.75 -12.51
N TRP A 64 -8.03 1.55 -13.55
CA TRP A 64 -6.98 2.27 -14.27
C TRP A 64 -6.20 3.22 -13.37
N ILE A 65 -6.89 3.96 -12.50
CA ILE A 65 -6.25 4.87 -11.54
C ILE A 65 -5.39 4.06 -10.56
N ASN A 66 -5.93 2.98 -9.99
CA ASN A 66 -5.19 2.15 -9.03
C ASN A 66 -3.94 1.54 -9.67
N ASP A 67 -4.07 0.90 -10.83
CA ASP A 67 -2.95 0.26 -11.50
C ASP A 67 -1.91 1.29 -11.97
N GLY A 68 -2.35 2.45 -12.47
CA GLY A 68 -1.48 3.54 -12.88
C GLY A 68 -0.70 4.15 -11.71
N LEU A 69 -1.37 4.47 -10.60
CA LEU A 69 -0.71 5.00 -9.40
C LEU A 69 0.25 3.96 -8.80
N MET A 70 -0.14 2.69 -8.76
CA MET A 70 0.71 1.61 -8.29
C MET A 70 1.94 1.42 -9.18
N ALA A 71 1.81 1.53 -10.50
CA ALA A 71 2.94 1.46 -11.42
C ALA A 71 3.96 2.57 -11.14
N VAL A 72 3.50 3.82 -10.94
CA VAL A 72 4.39 4.95 -10.60
C VAL A 72 5.03 4.75 -9.23
N PHE A 73 4.25 4.32 -8.23
CA PHE A 73 4.75 4.03 -6.88
C PHE A 73 5.86 2.97 -6.91
N PHE A 74 5.60 1.83 -7.56
CA PHE A 74 6.58 0.75 -7.66
C PHE A 74 7.80 1.13 -8.49
N LEU A 75 7.65 1.97 -9.52
CA LEU A 75 8.79 2.50 -10.25
C LEU A 75 9.69 3.33 -9.32
N MET A 76 9.12 4.27 -8.58
CA MET A 76 9.87 5.12 -7.64
C MET A 76 10.55 4.29 -6.55
N VAL A 77 9.81 3.37 -5.92
CA VAL A 77 10.36 2.44 -4.93
C VAL A 77 11.44 1.54 -5.53
N GLY A 78 11.24 1.04 -6.74
CA GLY A 78 12.21 0.19 -7.44
C GLY A 78 13.51 0.93 -7.77
N LEU A 79 13.41 2.20 -8.19
CA LEU A 79 14.58 3.06 -8.43
C LEU A 79 15.33 3.35 -7.13
N GLU A 80 14.61 3.61 -6.04
CA GLU A 80 15.23 3.85 -4.73
C GLU A 80 15.93 2.59 -4.20
N ILE A 81 15.28 1.43 -4.31
CA ILE A 81 15.90 0.14 -3.95
C ILE A 81 17.14 -0.11 -4.81
N LYS A 82 17.06 0.12 -6.13
CA LYS A 82 18.23 -0.03 -7.02
C LYS A 82 19.39 0.87 -6.59
N ARG A 83 19.09 2.13 -6.24
CA ARG A 83 20.07 3.09 -5.73
C ARG A 83 20.71 2.58 -4.42
N GLU A 84 19.91 2.08 -3.49
CA GLU A 84 20.41 1.54 -2.22
C GLU A 84 21.18 0.22 -2.34
N LEU A 85 20.89 -0.58 -3.37
CA LEU A 85 21.61 -1.82 -3.67
C LEU A 85 23.01 -1.55 -4.25
N ILE A 86 23.15 -0.50 -5.06
CA ILE A 86 24.41 -0.16 -5.74
C ILE A 86 25.31 0.70 -4.85
N ASP A 87 24.76 1.78 -4.28
CA ASP A 87 25.53 2.82 -3.57
C ASP A 87 25.19 2.90 -2.06
N GLY A 88 24.30 2.04 -1.57
CA GLY A 88 23.70 2.18 -0.25
C GLY A 88 23.94 1.01 0.73
N LYS A 89 23.19 1.04 1.83
CA LYS A 89 23.37 0.15 2.99
C LYS A 89 22.91 -1.30 2.74
N LEU A 90 22.22 -1.57 1.63
CA LEU A 90 21.71 -2.88 1.23
C LEU A 90 22.66 -3.67 0.32
N ALA A 91 23.78 -3.08 -0.09
CA ALA A 91 24.82 -3.77 -0.88
C ALA A 91 25.39 -5.02 -0.18
N SER A 92 25.30 -5.10 1.15
CA SER A 92 25.67 -6.29 1.92
C SER A 92 24.51 -7.28 2.00
N PHE A 93 24.66 -8.42 1.32
CA PHE A 93 23.72 -9.56 1.26
C PHE A 93 23.10 -9.95 2.62
N SER A 94 23.87 -9.81 3.70
CA SER A 94 23.42 -10.13 5.08
C SER A 94 22.26 -9.24 5.57
N LYS A 95 22.17 -7.98 5.13
CA LYS A 95 21.08 -7.04 5.52
C LYS A 95 19.81 -7.22 4.69
N ALA A 96 19.95 -7.70 3.46
CA ALA A 96 18.81 -8.00 2.58
C ALA A 96 18.09 -9.32 2.98
N ALA A 97 18.79 -10.25 3.63
CA ALA A 97 18.23 -11.55 4.02
C ALA A 97 17.06 -11.45 5.01
N LEU A 98 17.11 -10.50 5.96
CA LEU A 98 16.06 -10.34 6.99
C LEU A 98 14.68 -9.99 6.39
N PRO A 99 14.54 -8.94 5.56
CA PRO A 99 13.25 -8.62 4.93
C PRO A 99 12.78 -9.71 3.95
N ILE A 100 13.70 -10.39 3.24
CA ILE A 100 13.35 -11.50 2.34
C ILE A 100 12.76 -12.68 3.14
N LEU A 101 13.43 -13.09 4.23
CA LEU A 101 12.96 -14.17 5.09
C LEU A 101 11.65 -13.80 5.80
N ALA A 102 11.49 -12.55 6.21
CA ALA A 102 10.22 -12.05 6.76
C ALA A 102 9.08 -12.15 5.74
N ALA A 103 9.31 -11.73 4.49
CA ALA A 103 8.32 -11.84 3.41
C ALA A 103 7.96 -13.29 3.08
N LEU A 104 8.97 -14.17 2.98
CA LEU A 104 8.76 -15.61 2.77
C LEU A 104 8.02 -16.25 3.95
N GLY A 105 8.35 -15.86 5.19
CA GLY A 105 7.67 -16.30 6.39
C GLY A 105 6.20 -15.90 6.40
N SER A 106 5.88 -14.64 6.07
CA SER A 106 4.50 -14.15 5.95
C SER A 106 3.73 -14.83 4.81
N TYR A 107 4.37 -15.10 3.67
CA TYR A 107 3.76 -15.83 2.56
C TYR A 107 3.47 -17.30 2.92
N TYR A 108 4.46 -18.00 3.48
CA TYR A 108 4.30 -19.38 3.94
C TYR A 108 3.23 -19.50 5.03
N ARG A 109 3.22 -18.54 5.98
CA ARG A 109 2.20 -18.40 7.02
C ARG A 109 0.79 -18.28 6.43
N ARG A 110 0.61 -17.49 5.38
CA ARG A 110 -0.69 -17.31 4.69
C ARG A 110 -1.16 -18.58 3.98
N ARG A 111 -0.25 -19.45 3.54
CA ARG A 111 -0.59 -20.70 2.82
C ARG A 111 -1.10 -21.83 3.73
N HIS A 112 -0.96 -21.73 5.06
CA HIS A 112 -1.38 -22.78 6.01
C HIS A 112 -2.29 -22.23 7.13
N PRO A 113 -3.55 -21.86 6.81
CA PRO A 113 -4.49 -21.26 7.76
C PRO A 113 -4.96 -22.22 8.87
N GLY A 114 -4.85 -23.54 8.67
CA GLY A 114 -5.39 -24.56 9.58
C GLY A 114 -4.59 -24.80 10.87
N ARG A 115 -3.35 -24.30 10.99
CA ARG A 115 -2.50 -24.56 12.17
C ARG A 115 -2.79 -23.66 13.38
N TYR A 116 -3.48 -22.53 13.23
CA TYR A 116 -3.78 -21.61 14.35
C TYR A 116 -4.99 -22.01 15.18
N ARG A 117 -5.90 -22.80 14.60
CA ARG A 117 -7.12 -23.22 15.29
C ARG A 117 -6.86 -24.28 16.36
N LEU A 118 -5.74 -25.01 16.27
CA LEU A 118 -5.41 -26.08 17.22
C LEU A 118 -4.75 -25.53 18.50
N TYR A 119 -3.81 -24.58 18.39
CA TYR A 119 -3.17 -23.99 19.58
C TYR A 119 -4.12 -23.20 20.49
N HIS A 120 -5.12 -22.50 19.93
CA HIS A 120 -6.07 -21.74 20.74
C HIS A 120 -7.11 -22.63 21.44
N VAL A 121 -7.43 -23.80 20.89
CA VAL A 121 -8.45 -24.70 21.45
C VAL A 121 -7.81 -25.67 22.45
N ASP A 122 -6.61 -26.19 22.17
CA ASP A 122 -5.93 -27.14 23.05
C ASP A 122 -5.38 -26.47 24.32
N PHE A 123 -4.99 -25.19 24.26
CA PHE A 123 -4.56 -24.42 25.44
C PHE A 123 -5.70 -24.15 26.43
N TYR A 124 -6.89 -23.76 25.94
CA TYR A 124 -8.07 -23.61 26.80
C TYR A 124 -8.52 -24.96 27.39
N ARG A 125 -8.41 -26.04 26.62
CA ARG A 125 -8.80 -27.39 27.06
C ARG A 125 -7.87 -27.97 28.13
N SER A 126 -6.58 -27.64 28.06
CA SER A 126 -5.59 -28.05 29.08
C SER A 126 -5.66 -27.20 30.35
N ALA A 127 -5.94 -25.89 30.24
CA ALA A 127 -6.12 -25.01 31.40
C ALA A 127 -7.42 -25.26 32.19
N LEU A 128 -8.46 -25.82 31.56
CA LEU A 128 -9.72 -26.22 32.22
C LEU A 128 -9.68 -27.62 32.85
N LEU A 129 -8.68 -28.44 32.51
CA LEU A 129 -8.49 -29.80 33.02
C LEU A 129 -7.29 -29.91 33.98
N SER A 130 -6.74 -28.78 34.42
CA SER A 130 -5.71 -28.64 35.47
C SER A 130 -6.33 -28.02 36.71
#